data_AF-A0A433WQD1-F1
#
_entry.id   AF-A0A433WQD1-F1
#
_cell.length_a   1.000
_cell.length_b   1.000
_cell.length_c   1.000
_cell.angle_alpha   90.00
_cell.angle_beta   90.00
_cell.angle_gamma   90.00
#
_symmetry.space_group_name_H-M   'P 1'
#
loop_
_entity.id
_entity.type
_entity.pdbx_description
1 polymer ?
#
loop_
_entity_poly.entity_id
_entity_poly.type
_entity_poly.pdbx_seq_one_letter_code
_entity_poly.pdbx_strand_id
1 'polypeptide(L)'
;MKLIYRDYSYRAVAVSLLIWGVLTGVTAACLSPDPVLSSLYAARFSARTSFIILCIILTGTGIKGIRNILSNAVWKRFFRILVFTFSINHFIHLAYIGIHHYYADRILFQPENIPGTIVYALIAVLPLTVHKTTGFLQQVVFSYLPLLLTAMVFILTYRSRLTSSTRNLSPSWLYTTFLVIAVLLIILNVYRMIREYSAGRD
;
A
#
# COMPACT_ATOMS: atom_id res chain seq x y z
N MET A 1 31.52 -0.20 11.73
CA MET A 1 30.71 -1.42 11.50
C MET A 1 29.18 -1.21 11.46
N LYS A 2 28.58 -0.26 12.20
CA LYS A 2 27.10 -0.04 12.21
C LYS A 2 26.47 0.58 10.94
N LEU A 3 27.26 1.26 10.09
CA LEU A 3 26.76 1.90 8.85
C LEU A 3 26.59 0.92 7.68
N ILE A 4 27.39 -0.15 7.64
CA ILE A 4 27.46 -1.10 6.53
C ILE A 4 26.16 -1.95 6.47
N TYR A 5 25.67 -2.47 7.60
CA TYR A 5 24.41 -3.25 7.68
C TYR A 5 23.11 -2.46 7.44
N ARG A 6 23.18 -1.12 7.44
CA ARG A 6 22.00 -0.27 7.30
C ARG A 6 21.56 -0.14 5.84
N ASP A 7 22.52 -0.25 4.91
CA ASP A 7 22.31 0.00 3.48
C ASP A 7 21.91 -1.28 2.72
N TYR A 8 22.40 -2.45 3.13
CA TYR A 8 22.05 -3.71 2.48
C TYR A 8 20.58 -4.08 2.62
N SER A 9 19.91 -3.72 3.72
CA SER A 9 18.49 -4.11 3.91
C SER A 9 17.55 -3.43 2.91
N TYR A 10 17.79 -2.16 2.57
CA TYR A 10 16.92 -1.46 1.60
C TYR A 10 17.20 -1.92 0.16
N ARG A 11 18.47 -2.14 -0.18
CA ARG A 11 18.87 -2.67 -1.50
C ARG A 11 18.33 -4.08 -1.71
N ALA A 12 18.48 -4.96 -0.72
CA ALA A 12 17.93 -6.32 -0.78
C ALA A 12 16.40 -6.30 -0.92
N VAL A 13 15.70 -5.44 -0.17
CA VAL A 13 14.24 -5.26 -0.31
C VAL A 13 13.86 -4.79 -1.71
N ALA A 14 14.57 -3.78 -2.26
CA ALA A 14 14.32 -3.29 -3.61
C ALA A 14 14.52 -4.38 -4.66
N VAL A 15 15.63 -5.13 -4.59
CA VAL A 15 15.92 -6.25 -5.50
C VAL A 15 14.85 -7.34 -5.37
N SER A 16 14.49 -7.75 -4.16
CA SER A 16 13.44 -8.75 -3.95
C SER A 16 12.08 -8.30 -4.49
N LEU A 17 11.76 -7.01 -4.40
CA LEU A 17 10.53 -6.46 -4.97
C LEU A 17 10.56 -6.36 -6.48
N LEU A 18 11.72 -6.07 -7.08
CA LEU A 18 11.88 -6.13 -8.53
C LEU A 18 11.70 -7.56 -9.03
N ILE A 19 12.32 -8.54 -8.36
CA ILE A 19 12.12 -9.97 -8.65
C ILE A 19 10.64 -10.34 -8.50
N TRP A 20 10.01 -9.94 -7.39
CA TRP A 20 8.58 -10.15 -7.17
C TRP A 20 7.71 -9.50 -8.27
N GLY A 21 8.06 -8.30 -8.70
CA GLY A 21 7.41 -7.59 -9.79
C GLY A 21 7.48 -8.40 -11.08
N VAL A 22 8.68 -8.85 -11.47
CA VAL A 22 8.88 -9.70 -12.66
C VAL A 22 8.09 -11.00 -12.55
N LEU A 23 8.16 -11.70 -11.41
CA LEU A 23 7.39 -12.93 -11.19
C LEU A 23 5.88 -12.71 -11.32
N THR A 24 5.39 -11.55 -10.84
CA THR A 24 3.99 -11.16 -10.99
C THR A 24 3.61 -10.99 -12.46
N GLY A 25 4.48 -10.34 -13.25
CA GLY A 25 4.28 -10.16 -14.70
C GLY A 25 4.33 -11.47 -15.47
N VAL A 26 5.31 -12.34 -15.18
CA VAL A 26 5.42 -13.68 -15.77
C VAL A 26 4.20 -14.53 -15.44
N THR A 27 3.77 -14.56 -14.17
CA THR A 27 2.58 -15.30 -13.74
C THR A 27 1.35 -14.81 -14.49
N ALA A 28 1.19 -13.50 -14.66
CA ALA A 28 0.08 -12.92 -15.40
C ALA A 28 0.08 -13.30 -16.89
N ALA A 29 1.25 -13.32 -17.53
CA ALA A 29 1.42 -13.75 -18.91
C ALA A 29 1.14 -15.25 -19.10
N CYS A 30 1.43 -16.09 -18.10
CA CYS A 30 1.05 -17.51 -18.13
C CYS A 30 -0.47 -17.73 -18.00
N LEU A 31 -1.20 -16.80 -17.39
CA LEU A 31 -2.66 -16.90 -17.24
C LEU A 31 -3.43 -16.48 -18.50
N SER A 32 -2.85 -15.61 -19.33
CA SER A 32 -3.46 -15.22 -20.59
C SER A 32 -2.40 -14.72 -21.58
N PRO A 33 -2.44 -15.21 -22.85
CA PRO A 33 -1.57 -14.70 -23.90
C PRO A 33 -2.02 -13.32 -24.43
N ASP A 34 -3.25 -12.88 -24.14
CA ASP A 34 -3.73 -11.55 -24.51
C ASP A 34 -3.01 -10.46 -23.69
N PRO A 35 -2.28 -9.52 -24.31
CA PRO A 35 -1.56 -8.46 -23.61
C PRO A 35 -2.46 -7.59 -22.73
N VAL A 36 -3.71 -7.36 -23.14
CA VAL A 36 -4.67 -6.53 -22.37
C VAL A 36 -5.06 -7.24 -21.08
N LEU A 37 -5.44 -8.52 -21.15
CA LEU A 37 -5.79 -9.32 -19.98
C LEU A 37 -4.59 -9.62 -19.09
N SER A 38 -3.44 -9.95 -19.68
CA SER A 38 -2.19 -10.21 -18.96
C SER A 38 -1.75 -9.00 -18.13
N SER A 39 -1.66 -7.83 -18.73
CA SER A 39 -1.32 -6.59 -18.01
C SER A 39 -2.33 -6.25 -16.91
N LEU A 40 -3.63 -6.54 -17.13
CA LEU A 40 -4.66 -6.39 -16.12
C LEU A 40 -4.49 -7.35 -14.93
N TYR A 41 -4.12 -8.61 -15.17
CA TYR A 41 -3.80 -9.56 -14.11
C TYR A 41 -2.58 -9.12 -13.30
N ALA A 42 -1.50 -8.67 -13.97
CA ALA A 42 -0.31 -8.17 -13.32
C ALA A 42 -0.63 -6.98 -12.39
N ALA A 43 -1.40 -6.00 -12.89
CA ALA A 43 -1.87 -4.86 -12.10
C ALA A 43 -2.72 -5.30 -10.90
N ARG A 44 -3.58 -6.32 -11.05
CA ARG A 44 -4.42 -6.82 -9.95
C ARG A 44 -3.60 -7.55 -8.89
N PHE A 45 -2.64 -8.37 -9.27
CA PHE A 45 -1.76 -9.07 -8.33
C PHE A 45 -0.89 -8.09 -7.56
N SER A 46 -0.25 -7.13 -8.24
CA SER A 46 0.53 -6.09 -7.57
C SER A 46 -0.32 -5.25 -6.61
N ALA A 47 -1.57 -4.91 -6.98
CA ALA A 47 -2.50 -4.21 -6.09
C ALA A 47 -2.82 -5.00 -4.81
N ARG A 48 -3.01 -6.33 -4.93
CA ARG A 48 -3.25 -7.21 -3.77
C ARG A 48 -2.03 -7.33 -2.87
N THR A 49 -0.84 -7.43 -3.45
CA THR A 49 0.41 -7.39 -2.67
C THR A 49 0.50 -6.08 -1.87
N SER A 50 0.21 -4.95 -2.52
CA SER A 50 0.13 -3.65 -1.85
C SER A 50 -0.88 -3.67 -0.70
N PHE A 51 -2.08 -4.20 -0.93
CA PHE A 51 -3.11 -4.31 0.10
C PHE A 51 -2.66 -5.15 1.30
N ILE A 52 -2.00 -6.29 1.06
CA ILE A 52 -1.47 -7.16 2.11
C ILE A 52 -0.41 -6.42 2.94
N ILE A 53 0.54 -5.75 2.29
CA ILE A 53 1.57 -4.97 2.99
C ILE A 53 0.91 -3.86 3.83
N LEU A 54 -0.07 -3.15 3.28
CA LEU A 54 -0.84 -2.15 4.02
C LEU A 54 -1.54 -2.76 5.24
N CYS A 55 -2.13 -3.94 5.12
CA CYS A 55 -2.76 -4.64 6.24
C CYS A 55 -1.76 -4.97 7.35
N ILE A 56 -0.54 -5.39 7.00
CA ILE A 56 0.53 -5.65 7.97
C ILE A 56 0.92 -4.35 8.69
N ILE A 57 1.10 -3.26 7.94
CA ILE A 57 1.42 -1.95 8.50
C ILE A 57 0.32 -1.49 9.46
N LEU A 58 -0.94 -1.52 9.01
CA LEU A 58 -2.10 -1.07 9.79
C LEU A 58 -2.36 -1.96 11.01
N THR A 59 -2.16 -3.27 10.91
CA THR A 59 -2.23 -4.16 12.07
C THR A 59 -1.16 -3.78 13.09
N GLY A 60 0.07 -3.57 12.63
CA GLY A 60 1.19 -3.15 13.49
C GLY A 60 0.90 -1.84 14.21
N THR A 61 0.48 -0.80 13.47
CA THR A 61 0.14 0.51 14.05
C THR A 61 -1.09 0.45 14.94
N GLY A 62 -2.10 -0.35 14.61
CA GLY A 62 -3.29 -0.54 15.43
C GLY A 62 -2.99 -1.25 16.76
N ILE A 63 -2.13 -2.27 16.75
CA ILE A 63 -1.77 -3.05 17.95
C ILE A 63 -0.73 -2.34 18.80
N LYS A 64 0.28 -1.67 18.23
CA LYS A 64 1.35 -1.05 19.04
C LYS A 64 1.18 0.44 19.24
N GLY A 65 0.50 1.12 18.32
CA GLY A 65 0.47 2.57 18.26
C GLY A 65 1.68 3.14 17.51
N ILE A 66 1.47 4.26 16.81
CA ILE A 66 2.51 4.84 15.94
C ILE A 66 3.64 5.44 16.79
N ARG A 67 3.33 5.99 17.97
CA ARG A 67 4.32 6.60 18.86
C ARG A 67 5.31 5.55 19.35
N ASN A 68 4.81 4.40 19.79
CA ASN A 68 5.63 3.27 20.27
C ASN A 68 6.47 2.65 19.16
N ILE A 69 5.92 2.54 17.95
CA ILE A 69 6.67 2.05 16.80
C ILE A 69 7.84 2.98 16.47
N LEU A 70 7.60 4.30 16.48
CA LEU A 70 8.61 5.28 16.07
C LEU A 70 9.62 5.65 17.16
N SER A 71 9.34 5.32 18.43
CA SER A 71 10.28 5.45 19.55
C SER A 71 11.22 4.25 19.70
N ASN A 72 10.75 3.03 19.39
CA ASN A 72 11.59 1.84 19.46
C ASN A 72 12.39 1.61 18.17
N ALA A 73 13.72 1.53 18.26
CA ALA A 73 14.61 1.44 17.10
C ALA A 73 14.33 0.22 16.19
N VAL A 74 13.98 -0.94 16.77
CA VAL A 74 13.71 -2.18 16.02
C VAL A 74 12.38 -2.05 15.27
N TRP A 75 11.32 -1.65 15.97
CA TRP A 75 9.99 -1.46 15.36
C TRP A 75 10.00 -0.34 14.32
N LYS A 76 10.71 0.76 14.58
CA LYS A 76 10.90 1.87 13.65
C LYS A 76 11.57 1.42 12.37
N ARG A 77 12.62 0.59 12.47
CA ARG A 77 13.31 0.02 11.30
C ARG A 77 12.37 -0.88 10.51
N PHE A 78 11.65 -1.78 11.18
CA PHE A 78 10.70 -2.67 10.53
C PHE A 78 9.58 -1.92 9.82
N PHE A 79 8.98 -0.93 10.48
CA PHE A 79 7.96 -0.06 9.90
C PHE A 79 8.48 0.70 8.67
N ARG A 80 9.69 1.26 8.73
CA ARG A 80 10.33 1.92 7.58
C ARG A 80 10.55 0.99 6.41
N ILE A 81 10.98 -0.25 6.67
CA ILE A 81 11.15 -1.27 5.63
C ILE A 81 9.79 -1.57 5.00
N LEU A 82 8.74 -1.81 5.79
CA LEU A 82 7.40 -2.07 5.27
C LEU A 82 6.85 -0.90 4.44
N VAL A 83 6.99 0.34 4.91
CA VAL A 83 6.57 1.53 4.16
C VAL A 83 7.35 1.65 2.86
N PHE A 84 8.67 1.42 2.88
CA PHE A 84 9.48 1.43 1.67
C PHE A 84 9.07 0.33 0.68
N THR A 85 8.83 -0.89 1.17
CA THR A 85 8.32 -2.02 0.39
C THR A 85 6.96 -1.69 -0.23
N PHE A 86 6.07 -1.10 0.56
CA PHE A 86 4.75 -0.66 0.13
C PHE A 86 4.82 0.35 -1.00
N SER A 87 5.69 1.36 -0.88
CA SER A 87 5.88 2.39 -1.90
C SER A 87 6.45 1.81 -3.20
N ILE A 88 7.51 0.98 -3.13
CA ILE A 88 8.07 0.33 -4.33
C ILE A 88 7.03 -0.54 -5.02
N ASN A 89 6.31 -1.38 -4.27
CA ASN A 89 5.28 -2.23 -4.85
C ASN A 89 4.14 -1.41 -5.49
N HIS A 90 3.79 -0.27 -4.92
CA HIS A 90 2.85 0.67 -5.56
C HIS A 90 3.40 1.27 -6.86
N PHE A 91 4.69 1.59 -6.96
CA PHE A 91 5.27 2.03 -8.24
C PHE A 91 5.26 0.92 -9.30
N ILE A 92 5.56 -0.32 -8.92
CA ILE A 92 5.41 -1.48 -9.80
C ILE A 92 3.95 -1.62 -10.25
N HIS A 93 3.00 -1.46 -9.32
CA HIS A 93 1.58 -1.49 -9.63
C HIS A 93 1.17 -0.39 -10.62
N LEU A 94 1.65 0.84 -10.42
CA LEU A 94 1.41 1.97 -11.32
C LEU A 94 1.96 1.68 -12.73
N ALA A 95 3.16 1.09 -12.82
CA ALA A 95 3.73 0.67 -14.09
C ALA A 95 2.82 -0.33 -14.80
N TYR A 96 2.27 -1.33 -14.09
CA TYR A 96 1.33 -2.28 -14.67
C TYR A 96 0.00 -1.65 -15.09
N ILE A 97 -0.52 -0.66 -14.34
CA ILE A 97 -1.69 0.11 -14.78
C ILE A 97 -1.36 0.86 -16.08
N GLY A 98 -0.21 1.52 -16.16
CA GLY A 98 0.23 2.24 -17.36
C GLY A 98 0.35 1.33 -18.58
N ILE A 99 0.95 0.15 -18.41
CA ILE A 99 1.06 -0.87 -19.45
C ILE A 99 -0.33 -1.36 -19.90
N HIS A 100 -1.25 -1.60 -18.95
CA HIS A 100 -2.61 -2.01 -19.28
C HIS A 100 -3.37 -0.93 -20.07
N HIS A 101 -3.27 0.33 -19.66
CA HIS A 101 -3.87 1.46 -20.37
C HIS A 101 -3.30 1.62 -21.78
N TYR A 102 -1.99 1.41 -21.94
CA TYR A 102 -1.34 1.41 -23.25
C TYR A 102 -1.92 0.31 -24.16
N TYR A 103 -1.95 -0.95 -23.71
CA TYR A 103 -2.49 -2.04 -24.53
C TYR A 103 -4.00 -1.96 -24.77
N ALA A 104 -4.75 -1.34 -23.85
CA ALA A 104 -6.21 -1.18 -23.97
C ALA A 104 -6.63 0.08 -24.76
N ASP A 105 -5.67 0.85 -25.31
CA ASP A 105 -5.88 2.15 -25.97
C ASP A 105 -6.70 3.14 -25.11
N ARG A 106 -6.40 3.20 -23.80
CA ARG A 106 -7.08 4.08 -22.85
C ARG A 106 -6.15 5.16 -22.30
N ILE A 107 -6.65 6.38 -22.22
CA ILE A 107 -5.94 7.48 -21.54
C ILE A 107 -5.84 7.17 -20.05
N LEU A 108 -4.62 7.24 -19.49
CA LEU A 108 -4.34 6.96 -18.07
C LEU A 108 -4.93 8.02 -17.13
N PHE A 109 -4.74 9.30 -17.47
CA PHE A 109 -5.20 10.42 -16.67
C PHE A 109 -6.58 10.87 -17.13
N GLN A 110 -7.60 10.38 -16.44
CA GLN A 110 -8.97 10.85 -16.56
C GLN A 110 -9.40 11.52 -15.24
N PRO A 111 -10.37 12.45 -15.25
CA PRO A 111 -10.84 13.11 -14.03
C PRO A 111 -11.28 12.12 -12.93
N GLU A 112 -11.86 10.99 -13.32
CA GLU A 112 -12.25 9.90 -12.41
C GLU A 112 -11.07 9.25 -11.67
N ASN A 113 -9.84 9.36 -12.19
CA ASN A 113 -8.64 8.79 -11.61
C ASN A 113 -7.88 9.76 -10.69
N ILE A 114 -8.32 11.03 -10.55
CA ILE A 114 -7.66 12.05 -9.72
C ILE A 114 -7.45 11.58 -8.27
N PRO A 115 -8.45 11.02 -7.55
CA PRO A 115 -8.25 10.57 -6.18
C PRO A 115 -7.15 9.49 -6.06
N GLY A 116 -7.08 8.57 -7.02
CA GLY A 116 -6.04 7.55 -7.08
C GLY A 116 -4.65 8.17 -7.30
N THR A 117 -4.53 9.13 -8.21
CA THR A 117 -3.29 9.87 -8.48
C THR A 117 -2.76 10.61 -7.25
N ILE A 118 -3.64 11.27 -6.48
CA ILE A 118 -3.26 11.94 -5.23
C ILE A 118 -2.68 10.92 -4.24
N VAL A 119 -3.31 9.76 -4.09
CA VAL A 119 -2.80 8.70 -3.21
C VAL A 119 -1.46 8.16 -3.68
N TYR A 120 -1.23 7.99 -4.98
CA TYR A 120 0.09 7.62 -5.49
C TYR A 120 1.17 8.64 -5.12
N ALA A 121 0.88 9.94 -5.21
CA ALA A 121 1.81 10.99 -4.80
C ALA A 121 2.10 10.93 -3.29
N LEU A 122 1.09 10.69 -2.45
CA LEU A 122 1.26 10.51 -1.00
C LEU A 122 2.12 9.29 -0.67
N ILE A 123 1.90 8.17 -1.35
CA ILE A 123 2.68 6.93 -1.17
C ILE A 123 4.13 7.12 -1.61
N ALA A 124 4.38 7.90 -2.68
CA ALA A 124 5.72 8.19 -3.18
C ALA A 124 6.59 8.93 -2.15
N VAL A 125 6.00 9.87 -1.41
CA VAL A 125 6.72 10.67 -0.41
C VAL A 125 6.77 10.01 0.98
N LEU A 126 5.93 9.00 1.23
CA LEU A 126 5.79 8.35 2.53
C LEU A 126 7.11 7.80 3.12
N PRO A 127 8.03 7.19 2.35
CA PRO A 127 9.31 6.74 2.90
C PRO A 127 10.17 7.89 3.43
N LEU A 128 10.07 9.08 2.83
CA LEU A 128 10.83 10.28 3.22
C LEU A 128 10.30 10.88 4.51
N THR A 129 8.98 10.90 4.68
CA THR A 129 8.34 11.50 5.84
C THR A 129 8.59 10.68 7.11
N VAL A 130 8.50 9.36 7.04
CA VAL A 130 8.78 8.45 8.17
C VAL A 130 10.23 8.58 8.69
N HIS A 131 11.14 9.13 7.88
CA HIS A 131 12.52 9.36 8.27
C HIS A 131 12.72 10.58 9.17
N LYS A 132 11.90 11.62 9.00
CA LYS A 132 12.14 12.97 9.54
C LYS A 132 11.18 13.40 10.66
N THR A 133 10.08 12.68 10.91
CA THR A 133 9.08 13.06 11.92
C THR A 133 9.56 12.81 13.34
N THR A 134 9.52 13.83 14.20
CA THR A 134 9.92 13.74 15.62
C THR A 134 8.75 13.99 16.58
N GLY A 135 7.81 14.88 16.25
CA GLY A 135 6.63 15.16 17.06
C GLY A 135 5.42 14.26 16.77
N PHE A 136 4.56 14.00 17.76
CA PHE A 136 3.37 13.15 17.61
C PHE A 136 2.45 13.62 16.47
N LEU A 137 2.12 14.91 16.42
CA LEU A 137 1.28 15.47 15.35
C LEU A 137 1.93 15.27 13.97
N GLN A 138 3.24 15.44 13.86
CA GLN A 138 3.97 15.20 12.60
C GLN A 138 3.93 13.71 12.22
N GLN A 139 4.08 12.80 13.18
CA GLN A 139 3.99 11.36 12.95
C GLN A 139 2.58 10.98 12.44
N VAL A 140 1.53 11.55 13.04
CA VAL A 140 0.15 11.34 12.61
C VAL A 140 -0.07 11.89 11.19
N VAL A 141 0.26 13.16 10.96
CA VAL A 141 -0.03 13.84 9.68
C VAL A 141 0.78 13.28 8.53
N PHE A 142 2.09 13.04 8.72
CA PHE A 142 2.98 12.72 7.61
C PHE A 142 3.28 11.23 7.44
N SER A 143 2.99 10.39 8.44
CA SER A 143 3.19 8.93 8.33
C SER A 143 1.87 8.17 8.38
N TYR A 144 0.97 8.53 9.29
CA TYR A 144 -0.20 7.72 9.58
C TYR A 144 -1.40 8.04 8.71
N LEU A 145 -1.73 9.32 8.56
CA LEU A 145 -2.87 9.77 7.76
C LEU A 145 -2.78 9.31 6.29
N PRO A 146 -1.60 9.35 5.61
CA PRO A 146 -1.47 8.81 4.26
C PRO A 146 -1.81 7.32 4.17
N LEU A 147 -1.46 6.52 5.19
CA LEU A 147 -1.78 5.08 5.23
C LEU A 147 -3.29 4.86 5.35
N LEU A 148 -3.97 5.65 6.20
CA LEU A 148 -5.42 5.59 6.36
C LEU A 148 -6.17 6.05 5.10
N LEU A 149 -5.71 7.13 4.46
CA LEU A 149 -6.28 7.59 3.19
C LEU A 149 -6.10 6.54 2.08
N THR A 150 -4.95 5.88 2.05
CA THR A 150 -4.71 4.79 1.11
C THR A 150 -5.66 3.60 1.37
N ALA A 151 -5.88 3.26 2.64
CA ALA A 151 -6.85 2.22 3.02
C ALA A 151 -8.28 2.57 2.60
N MET A 152 -8.68 3.84 2.73
CA MET A 152 -9.97 4.32 2.23
C MET A 152 -10.10 4.16 0.70
N VAL A 153 -9.04 4.46 -0.07
CA VAL A 153 -9.04 4.22 -1.52
C VAL A 153 -9.17 2.74 -1.87
N PHE A 154 -8.54 1.83 -1.11
CA PHE A 154 -8.75 0.39 -1.27
C PHE A 154 -10.22 0.00 -1.00
N ILE A 155 -10.85 0.53 0.05
CA ILE A 155 -12.27 0.29 0.34
C ILE A 155 -13.16 0.75 -0.81
N LEU A 156 -12.96 1.98 -1.31
CA LEU A 156 -13.73 2.51 -2.44
C LEU A 156 -13.53 1.66 -3.70
N THR A 157 -12.29 1.24 -3.96
CA THR A 157 -11.94 0.39 -5.10
C THR A 157 -12.65 -0.97 -5.00
N TYR A 158 -12.59 -1.65 -3.85
CA TYR A 158 -13.24 -2.96 -3.69
C TYR A 158 -14.76 -2.87 -3.68
N ARG A 159 -15.33 -1.80 -3.11
CA ARG A 159 -16.76 -1.51 -3.21
C ARG A 159 -17.18 -1.35 -4.67
N SER A 160 -16.47 -0.53 -5.44
CA SER A 160 -16.76 -0.32 -6.87
C SER A 160 -16.68 -1.62 -7.67
N ARG A 161 -15.70 -2.47 -7.37
CA ARG A 161 -15.55 -3.78 -8.03
C ARG A 161 -16.69 -4.75 -7.74
N LEU A 162 -17.27 -4.72 -6.53
CA LEU A 162 -18.43 -5.55 -6.18
C LEU A 162 -19.69 -5.17 -6.97
N THR A 163 -19.81 -3.89 -7.34
CA THR A 163 -20.96 -3.33 -8.08
C THR A 163 -20.74 -3.25 -9.59
N SER A 164 -19.49 -3.33 -10.07
CA SER A 164 -19.18 -3.24 -11.50
C SER A 164 -19.49 -4.54 -12.26
N SER A 165 -19.84 -4.41 -13.55
CA SER A 165 -20.01 -5.52 -14.49
C SER A 165 -18.70 -6.27 -14.79
N THR A 166 -17.54 -5.72 -14.43
CA THR A 166 -16.21 -6.38 -14.55
C THR A 166 -15.95 -7.46 -13.49
N ARG A 167 -17.01 -8.00 -12.87
CA ARG A 167 -16.99 -9.09 -11.86
C ARG A 167 -16.16 -10.30 -12.27
N ASN A 168 -15.99 -10.54 -13.58
CA ASN A 168 -15.54 -11.82 -14.14
C ASN A 168 -14.08 -12.20 -13.86
N LEU A 169 -13.27 -11.34 -13.24
CA LEU A 169 -11.84 -11.61 -13.06
C LEU A 169 -11.46 -12.04 -11.63
N SER A 170 -12.37 -11.95 -10.66
CA SER A 170 -12.16 -12.53 -9.31
C SER A 170 -13.50 -12.75 -8.62
N PRO A 171 -13.63 -13.79 -7.77
CA PRO A 171 -14.89 -14.07 -7.10
C PRO A 171 -15.26 -12.95 -6.11
N SER A 172 -16.57 -12.71 -5.94
CA SER A 172 -17.10 -11.63 -5.11
C SER A 172 -16.66 -11.72 -3.66
N TRP A 173 -16.60 -12.93 -3.09
CA TRP A 173 -16.18 -13.16 -1.71
C TRP A 173 -14.80 -12.58 -1.42
N LEU A 174 -13.87 -12.60 -2.38
CA LEU A 174 -12.53 -12.07 -2.19
C LEU A 174 -12.54 -10.56 -1.95
N TYR A 175 -13.33 -9.82 -2.74
CA TYR A 175 -13.49 -8.37 -2.56
C TYR A 175 -14.20 -8.04 -1.25
N THR A 176 -15.21 -8.83 -0.87
CA THR A 176 -15.90 -8.68 0.42
C THR A 176 -14.93 -8.88 1.57
N THR A 177 -14.10 -9.93 1.54
CA THR A 177 -13.08 -10.17 2.57
C THR A 177 -12.10 -9.01 2.68
N PHE A 178 -11.57 -8.51 1.57
CA PHE A 178 -10.66 -7.35 1.60
C PHE A 178 -11.33 -6.09 2.12
N LEU A 179 -12.57 -5.83 1.75
CA LEU A 179 -13.33 -4.69 2.25
C LEU A 179 -13.53 -4.78 3.77
N VAL A 180 -13.97 -5.93 4.29
CA VAL A 180 -14.17 -6.15 5.73
C VAL A 180 -12.87 -5.96 6.49
N ILE A 181 -11.77 -6.57 6.02
CA ILE A 181 -10.45 -6.41 6.65
C ILE A 181 -10.04 -4.94 6.69
N ALA A 182 -10.17 -4.21 5.58
CA ALA A 182 -9.78 -2.81 5.50
C ALA A 182 -10.59 -1.94 6.48
N VAL A 183 -11.90 -2.15 6.57
CA VAL A 183 -12.78 -1.41 7.50
C VAL A 183 -12.39 -1.70 8.95
N LEU A 184 -12.22 -2.97 9.32
CA LEU A 184 -11.82 -3.35 10.68
C LEU A 184 -10.47 -2.75 11.07
N LEU A 185 -9.51 -2.74 10.13
CA LEU A 185 -8.21 -2.13 10.37
C LEU A 185 -8.29 -0.62 10.52
N ILE A 186 -9.13 0.09 9.75
CA ILE A 186 -9.36 1.53 9.95
C ILE A 186 -9.94 1.77 11.35
N ILE A 187 -10.96 1.02 11.76
CA ILE A 187 -11.59 1.17 13.09
C ILE A 187 -10.56 0.95 14.20
N LEU A 188 -9.78 -0.14 14.12
CA LEU A 188 -8.72 -0.45 15.09
C LEU A 188 -7.71 0.70 15.19
N ASN A 189 -7.32 1.27 14.05
CA ASN A 189 -6.34 2.34 13.97
C ASN A 189 -6.87 3.68 14.51
N VAL A 190 -8.12 4.04 14.18
CA VAL A 190 -8.79 5.22 14.75
C VAL A 190 -8.91 5.09 16.27
N TYR A 191 -9.35 3.93 16.77
CA TYR A 191 -9.42 3.66 18.21
C TYR A 191 -8.05 3.81 18.89
N ARG A 192 -7.00 3.21 18.31
CA ARG A 192 -5.63 3.31 18.82
C ARG A 192 -5.14 4.75 18.87
N MET A 193 -5.41 5.54 17.83
CA MET A 193 -5.02 6.95 17.75
C MET A 193 -5.69 7.79 18.84
N ILE A 194 -7.00 7.59 19.06
CA ILE A 194 -7.73 8.28 20.13
C ILE A 194 -7.09 7.96 21.49
N ARG A 195 -6.79 6.67 21.74
CA ARG A 195 -6.15 6.25 23.00
C ARG A 195 -4.76 6.86 23.19
N GLU A 196 -3.92 6.89 22.15
CA GLU A 196 -2.59 7.50 22.23
C GLU A 196 -2.65 9.01 22.45
N TYR A 197 -3.65 9.68 21.87
CA TYR A 197 -3.84 11.11 22.05
C TYR A 197 -4.33 11.46 23.45
N SER A 198 -5.26 10.70 24.03
CA SER A 198 -5.74 10.92 25.41
C SER A 198 -4.62 10.71 26.44
N ALA A 199 -3.83 9.65 26.30
CA ALA A 199 -2.73 9.33 27.22
C ALA A 199 -1.53 10.31 27.14
N GLY A 200 -1.51 11.22 26.16
CA GLY A 200 -0.49 12.26 26.03
C GLY A 200 -0.89 13.60 26.64
N ARG A 201 -2.08 13.70 27.24
CA ARG A 201 -2.57 14.92 27.91
C ARG A 201 -2.55 14.84 29.43
N ASP A 202 -2.24 13.67 29.98
CA ASP A 202 -1.95 13.43 31.40
C ASP A 202 -0.46 13.68 31.68
#